data_AF-A0A239DC16-F1
#
_entry.id   AF-A0A239DC16-F1
#
_cell.length_a   1.000
_cell.length_b   1.000
_cell.length_c   1.000
_cell.angle_alpha   90.00
_cell.angle_beta   90.00
_cell.angle_gamma   90.00
#
_symmetry.space_group_name_H-M   'P 1'
#
loop_
_entity.id
_entity.type
_entity.pdbx_description
1 polymer ?
#
loop_
_entity_poly.entity_id
_entity_poly.type
_entity_poly.pdbx_seq_one_letter_code
_entity_poly.pdbx_strand_id
1 'polypeptide(L)' 'MTEGVEHLPARPSWDCRVCGRPWPCQPAQSELSRDHSRMGLAVLMWNYLEEAAKDMPQTAASELFNRFLRWTQ' A
#
# COMPACT_ATOMS: atom_id res chain seq x y z
N MET A 1 9.00 -0.13 24.22
CA MET A 1 8.98 0.99 23.26
C MET A 1 9.83 0.57 22.07
N THR A 2 9.23 -0.12 21.10
CA THR A 2 9.82 -0.25 19.77
C THR A 2 8.87 0.52 18.88
N GLU A 3 9.10 1.83 18.78
CA GLU A 3 8.52 2.64 17.71
C GLU A 3 9.13 2.08 16.42
N GLY A 4 8.45 1.09 15.84
CA GLY A 4 8.79 0.56 14.52
C GLY A 4 8.67 1.70 13.52
N VAL A 5 9.68 1.89 12.68
CA VAL A 5 9.64 2.92 11.65
C VAL A 5 8.47 2.62 10.72
N GLU A 6 7.48 3.51 10.68
CA GLU A 6 6.28 3.34 9.87
C GLU A 6 6.66 3.16 8.40
N HIS A 7 6.24 2.04 7.81
CA HIS A 7 6.54 1.73 6.42
C HIS A 7 5.60 2.52 5.49
N LEU A 8 5.88 3.79 5.26
CA LEU A 8 5.08 4.71 4.42
C LEU A 8 5.47 4.67 2.93
N PRO A 9 4.55 5.02 2.00
CA PRO A 9 4.84 5.12 0.58
C PRO A 9 5.62 6.41 0.23
N ALA A 10 6.60 6.28 -0.66
CA ALA A 10 7.23 7.38 -1.38
C ALA A 10 6.45 7.66 -2.66
N ARG A 11 6.18 8.92 -2.99
CA ARG A 11 5.53 9.32 -4.24
C ARG A 11 6.62 9.90 -5.17
N PRO A 12 6.58 9.68 -6.50
CA PRO A 12 5.52 9.00 -7.27
C PRO A 12 5.76 7.49 -7.46
N SER A 13 6.87 6.90 -7.00
CA SER A 13 7.19 5.50 -7.30
C SER A 13 6.37 4.47 -6.50
N TRP A 14 5.74 4.92 -5.42
CA TRP A 14 5.04 4.10 -4.43
C TRP A 14 5.91 3.08 -3.73
N ASP A 15 7.23 3.25 -3.72
CA ASP A 15 8.10 2.37 -2.95
C ASP A 15 8.07 2.74 -1.47
N CYS A 16 8.28 1.77 -0.61
CA CYS A 16 8.35 2.00 0.82
C CYS A 16 9.60 2.82 1.15
N ARG A 17 9.43 3.91 1.91
CA ARG A 17 10.53 4.79 2.33
C ARG A 17 11.58 4.09 3.20
N VAL A 18 11.20 3.02 3.89
CA VAL A 18 12.06 2.30 4.84
C VAL A 18 12.86 1.21 4.14
N CYS A 19 12.21 0.38 3.32
CA CYS A 19 12.84 -0.81 2.75
C CYS A 19 13.02 -0.77 1.23
N GLY A 20 12.56 0.29 0.54
CA GLY A 20 12.69 0.47 -0.91
C GLY A 20 11.90 -0.52 -1.77
N ARG A 21 11.09 -1.40 -1.17
CA ARG A 21 10.23 -2.35 -1.88
C ARG A 21 8.90 -1.70 -2.28
N PRO A 22 8.18 -2.24 -3.28
CA PRO A 22 6.84 -1.77 -3.61
C PRO A 22 5.95 -1.70 -2.36
N TRP A 23 5.45 -0.51 -2.03
CA TRP A 23 4.45 -0.32 -0.99
C TRP A 23 3.06 -0.70 -1.53
N PRO A 24 2.20 -1.40 -0.77
CA PRO A 24 2.39 -1.88 0.60
C PRO A 24 3.37 -3.07 0.66
N CYS A 25 4.48 -2.91 1.39
CA CYS A 25 5.42 -3.99 1.65
C CYS A 25 4.93 -4.86 2.82
N GLN A 26 5.50 -6.05 3.02
CA GLN A 26 4.99 -7.02 4.02
C GLN A 26 4.86 -6.46 5.46
N PRO A 27 5.80 -5.62 5.98
CA PRO A 27 5.61 -4.93 7.25
C PRO A 27 4.40 -3.99 7.25
N ALA A 28 4.29 -3.13 6.23
CA ALA A 28 3.14 -2.22 6.08
C ALA A 28 1.81 -2.98 6.00
N GLN A 29 1.75 -4.08 5.24
CA GLN A 29 0.54 -4.91 5.17
C GLN A 29 0.16 -5.48 6.54
N SER A 30 1.15 -5.89 7.33
CA SER A 30 0.94 -6.44 8.67
C SER A 30 0.43 -5.36 9.64
N GLU A 31 1.01 -4.16 9.62
CA GLU A 31 0.59 -3.02 10.44
C GLU A 31 -0.83 -2.57 10.05
N LEU A 32 -1.06 -2.30 8.76
CA LEU A 32 -2.37 -1.88 8.24
C LEU A 32 -3.48 -2.88 8.57
N SER A 33 -3.20 -4.19 8.46
CA SER A 33 -4.17 -5.25 8.80
C SER A 33 -4.47 -5.33 10.29
N ARG A 34 -3.54 -4.94 11.16
CA ARG A 34 -3.77 -4.92 12.61
C ARG A 34 -4.60 -3.72 13.04
N ASP A 35 -4.44 -2.59 12.35
CA ASP A 35 -5.04 -1.32 12.75
C ASP A 35 -6.42 -1.07 12.12
N HIS A 36 -6.83 -1.85 11.12
CA HIS A 36 -8.08 -1.67 10.38
C HIS A 36 -8.92 -2.94 10.31
N SER A 37 -10.25 -2.78 10.27
CA SER A 37 -11.14 -3.88 9.86
C SER A 37 -10.91 -4.22 8.38
N ARG A 38 -11.25 -5.44 7.96
CA ARG A 38 -11.10 -5.87 6.55
C ARG A 38 -11.74 -4.89 5.57
N MET A 39 -12.96 -4.42 5.86
CA MET A 39 -13.66 -3.45 5.02
C MET A 39 -12.98 -2.08 5.03
N GLY A 40 -12.57 -1.60 6.22
CA GLY A 40 -11.86 -0.32 6.34
C GLY A 40 -10.52 -0.32 5.59
N LEU A 41 -9.79 -1.43 5.68
CA LEU A 41 -8.54 -1.63 4.95
C LEU A 41 -8.75 -1.62 3.43
N ALA A 42 -9.77 -2.32 2.93
CA ALA A 42 -10.08 -2.34 1.50
C ALA A 42 -10.42 -0.94 0.96
N VAL A 43 -11.22 -0.16 1.71
CA VAL A 43 -11.55 1.23 1.34
C VAL A 43 -10.30 2.12 1.36
N LEU A 44 -9.46 1.99 2.39
CA LEU A 44 -8.21 2.75 2.47
C LEU A 44 -7.28 2.42 1.29
N MET A 45 -7.12 1.13 0.97
CA MET A 45 -6.27 0.70 -0.15
C MET A 45 -6.84 1.09 -1.52
N TRP A 46 -8.17 1.20 -1.66
CA TRP A 46 -8.80 1.73 -2.85
C TRP A 46 -8.39 3.19 -3.10
N ASN A 47 -8.45 4.04 -2.07
CA ASN A 47 -8.02 5.44 -2.19
C ASN A 47 -6.56 5.56 -2.62
N TYR A 48 -5.68 4.75 -2.02
CA TYR A 48 -4.28 4.69 -2.44
C TYR A 48 -4.10 4.18 -3.88
N LEU A 49 -4.90 3.20 -4.31
CA LEU A 49 -4.87 2.71 -5.70
C LEU A 49 -5.23 3.84 -6.68
N GLU A 50 -6.28 4.62 -6.41
CA GLU A 50 -6.69 5.72 -7.29
C GLU A 50 -5.60 6.79 -7.44
N GLU A 51 -4.93 7.12 -6.34
CA GLU A 51 -3.78 7.99 -6.35
C GLU A 51 -2.61 7.35 -7.13
N ALA A 52 -2.36 6.05 -6.92
CA ALA A 52 -1.27 5.34 -7.57
C ALA A 52 -1.42 5.27 -9.08
N ALA A 53 -2.65 5.09 -9.56
CA ALA A 53 -2.97 5.12 -10.97
C ALA A 53 -2.66 6.48 -11.63
N LYS A 54 -2.78 7.58 -10.89
CA LYS A 54 -2.45 8.93 -11.39
C LYS A 54 -0.94 9.13 -11.48
N ASP A 55 -0.19 8.64 -10.50
CA ASP A 55 1.27 8.81 -10.43
C ASP A 55 2.06 7.80 -11.27
N MET A 56 1.46 6.65 -11.58
CA MET A 56 2.07 5.59 -12.38
C MET A 56 1.20 5.25 -13.60
N PRO A 57 0.99 6.18 -14.55
CA PRO A 57 0.04 6.01 -15.66
C PRO A 57 0.42 4.91 -16.66
N GLN A 58 1.68 4.44 -16.63
CA GLN A 58 2.18 3.36 -17.48
C GLN A 58 2.03 1.97 -16.84
N THR A 59 1.67 1.89 -15.55
CA THR A 59 1.50 0.63 -14.84
C THR A 59 0.13 0.04 -15.15
N ALA A 60 0.09 -1.26 -15.43
CA ALA A 60 -1.16 -1.95 -15.74
C ALA A 60 -2.14 -1.92 -14.56
N ALA A 61 -3.43 -1.69 -14.84
CA ALA A 61 -4.47 -1.66 -13.80
C ALA A 61 -4.53 -2.98 -12.99
N SER A 62 -4.25 -4.13 -13.63
CA SER A 62 -4.18 -5.42 -12.95
C SER A 62 -3.02 -5.52 -11.97
N GLU A 63 -1.89 -4.87 -12.26
CA GLU A 63 -0.73 -4.81 -11.36
C GLU A 63 -1.06 -3.94 -10.14
N LEU A 64 -1.68 -2.78 -10.34
CA LEU A 64 -2.14 -1.93 -9.24
C LEU A 64 -3.19 -2.64 -8.37
N PHE A 65 -4.16 -3.33 -8.98
CA PHE A 65 -5.13 -4.12 -8.24
C PHE A 65 -4.47 -5.21 -7.38
N ASN A 66 -3.54 -5.97 -7.97
CA ASN A 66 -2.81 -7.02 -7.24
C ASN A 66 -1.97 -6.45 -6.09
N ARG A 67 -1.38 -5.28 -6.28
CA ARG A 67 -0.52 -4.62 -5.30
C ARG A 67 -1.30 -4.04 -4.12
N PHE A 68 -2.42 -3.35 -4.38
CA PHE A 68 -3.16 -2.62 -3.34
C PHE A 68 -4.32 -3.42 -2.74
N LEU A 69 -5.06 -4.21 -3.53
CA LEU A 69 -6.34 -4.79 -3.09
C LEU A 69 -6.34 -6.31 -2.91
N ARG A 70 -5.48 -7.06 -3.61
CA ARG A 70 -5.54 -8.54 -3.58
C ARG A 70 -5.31 -9.13 -2.19
N TRP A 71 -4.52 -8.48 -1.35
CA TRP A 71 -4.18 -8.96 -0.01
C TRP A 71 -5.14 -8.46 1.08
N THR A 72 -6.07 -7.55 0.77
CA THR A 72 -7.06 -7.04 1.74
C THR A 72 -8.28 -7.95 1.88
N GLN A 73 -8.28 -9.10 1.21
CA GLN A 73 -9.40 -10.04 1.18
C GLN A 73 -9.39 -11.06 2.30
#